data_AF-A0A524KTX4-F1
#
_entry.id   AF-A0A524KTX4-F1
#
_cell.length_a   1.000
_cell.length_b   1.000
_cell.length_c   1.000
_cell.angle_alpha   90.00
_cell.angle_beta   90.00
_cell.angle_gamma   90.00
#
_symmetry.space_group_name_H-M   'P 1'
#
loop_
_entity.id
_entity.type
_entity.pdbx_description
1 polymer ?
#
loop_
_entity_poly.entity_id
_entity_poly.type
_entity_poly.pdbx_seq_one_letter_code
_entity_poly.pdbx_strand_id
1 'polypeptide(L)' 'MKIEDVKNICVVGAGNMGHQIAMQCAISGYTVKCTDVIPEILKKAE' A
#
# COMPACT_ATOMS: atom_id res chain seq x y z
N MET A 1 -2.60 -12.66 -17.74
CA MET A 1 -3.08 -11.49 -16.96
C MET A 1 -2.59 -10.25 -17.67
N LYS A 2 -3.48 -9.33 -17.99
CA LYS A 2 -3.14 -8.02 -18.57
C LYS A 2 -3.03 -6.99 -17.45
N ILE A 3 -2.39 -5.86 -17.73
CA ILE A 3 -2.21 -4.80 -16.72
C ILE A 3 -3.56 -4.26 -16.21
N GLU A 4 -4.54 -4.19 -17.11
CA GLU A 4 -5.92 -3.75 -16.84
C GLU A 4 -6.71 -4.67 -15.89
N ASP A 5 -6.23 -5.90 -15.67
CA ASP A 5 -6.81 -6.85 -14.71
C ASP A 5 -6.40 -6.56 -13.26
N VAL A 6 -5.36 -5.73 -13.05
CA VAL A 6 -4.88 -5.38 -11.70
C VAL A 6 -5.82 -4.35 -11.07
N LYS A 7 -6.53 -4.75 -10.01
CA LYS A 7 -7.42 -3.86 -9.24
C LYS A 7 -6.96 -3.65 -7.80
N ASN A 8 -6.27 -4.64 -7.24
CA ASN A 8 -5.85 -4.67 -5.85
C ASN A 8 -4.33 -4.71 -5.75
N ILE A 9 -3.77 -3.86 -4.89
CA ILE A 9 -2.33 -3.79 -4.60
C ILE A 9 -2.11 -4.02 -3.11
N CYS A 10 -1.23 -4.96 -2.78
CA CYS A 10 -0.79 -5.19 -1.41
C CYS A 10 0.64 -4.68 -1.27
N VAL A 11 0.87 -3.77 -0.33
CA VAL A 11 2.21 -3.26 0.02
C VAL A 11 2.61 -3.91 1.34
N VAL A 12 3.71 -4.67 1.31
CA VAL A 12 4.28 -5.32 2.50
C VAL A 12 5.46 -4.49 2.99
N GLY A 13 5.34 -4.01 4.22
CA GLY A 13 6.23 -3.03 4.84
C GLY A 13 5.59 -1.63 4.84
N ALA A 14 5.42 -1.06 6.03
CA ALA A 14 4.85 0.26 6.27
C ALA A 14 5.93 1.28 6.69
N GLY A 15 7.18 1.09 6.27
CA GLY A 15 8.20 2.13 6.38
C GLY A 15 7.89 3.34 5.50
N ASN A 16 8.78 4.34 5.48
CA ASN A 16 8.60 5.57 4.68
C ASN A 16 8.30 5.29 3.20
N MET A 17 9.03 4.34 2.59
CA MET A 17 8.82 3.96 1.20
C MET A 17 7.49 3.21 1.01
N GLY A 18 7.15 2.31 1.93
CA GLY A 18 5.90 1.54 1.88
C GLY A 18 4.67 2.45 1.87
N HIS A 19 4.66 3.48 2.72
CA HIS A 19 3.61 4.50 2.72
C HIS A 19 3.53 5.27 1.42
N GLN A 20 4.66 5.73 0.87
CA GLN A 20 4.68 6.49 -0.37
C GLN A 20 4.18 5.65 -1.56
N ILE A 21 4.57 4.38 -1.64
CA ILE A 21 4.09 3.44 -2.65
C ILE A 21 2.58 3.24 -2.49
N ALA A 22 2.12 2.94 -1.26
CA ALA A 22 0.71 2.70 -1.00
C ALA A 22 -0.15 3.92 -1.34
N MET A 23 0.30 5.12 -0.96
CA MET A 23 -0.37 6.38 -1.25
C MET A 23 -0.43 6.65 -2.75
N GLN A 24 0.68 6.50 -3.48
CA GLN A 24 0.70 6.73 -4.91
C GLN A 24 -0.25 5.79 -5.66
N CYS A 25 -0.27 4.51 -5.28
CA CYS A 25 -1.21 3.53 -5.83
C CYS A 25 -2.67 3.89 -5.54
N ALA A 26 -2.96 4.36 -4.32
CA ALA A 26 -4.31 4.77 -3.93
C ALA A 26 -4.79 6.00 -4.73
N ILE A 27 -3.92 7.02 -4.88
CA ILE A 27 -4.21 8.22 -5.70
C ILE A 27 -4.40 7.86 -7.17
N SER A 28 -3.68 6.84 -7.66
CA SER A 28 -3.82 6.34 -9.03
C SER A 28 -5.08 5.50 -9.27
N GLY A 29 -5.95 5.32 -8.25
CA GLY A 29 -7.25 4.67 -8.37
C GLY A 29 -7.26 3.16 -8.09
N TYR A 30 -6.18 2.60 -7.55
CA TYR A 30 -6.15 1.19 -7.14
C TYR A 30 -6.69 1.01 -5.72
N THR A 31 -7.28 -0.16 -5.46
CA THR A 31 -7.57 -0.59 -4.09
C THR A 31 -6.27 -1.06 -3.44
N VAL A 32 -5.81 -0.36 -2.40
CA VAL A 32 -4.51 -0.63 -1.77
C VAL A 32 -4.68 -1.09 -0.34
N LYS A 33 -3.90 -2.10 0.06
CA LYS A 33 -3.72 -2.49 1.46
C LYS A 33 -2.24 -2.44 1.81
N CYS A 34 -1.88 -1.63 2.80
CA CYS A 34 -0.54 -1.61 3.38
C CYS A 34 -0.54 -2.46 4.65
N THR A 35 0.48 -3.29 4.84
CA THR A 35 0.61 -4.15 6.02
C THR A 35 2.05 -4.22 6.48
N ASP A 36 2.24 -4.39 7.79
CA ASP A 36 3.54 -4.57 8.41
C ASP A 36 3.40 -5.59 9.55
N VAL A 37 4.48 -6.27 9.88
CA VAL A 37 4.53 -7.23 10.99
C VAL A 37 4.57 -6.51 12.34
N ILE A 38 4.97 -5.23 12.36
CA ILE A 38 4.98 -4.40 13.56
C ILE A 38 3.74 -3.48 13.54
N PRO A 39 2.72 -3.74 14.38
CA PRO A 39 1.48 -2.94 14.39
C PRO A 39 1.69 -1.46 14.66
N GLU A 40 2.74 -1.10 15.39
CA GLU A 40 3.07 0.31 15.70
C GLU A 40 3.45 1.12 14.46
N ILE A 41 4.04 0.48 13.44
CA ILE A 41 4.42 1.15 12.20
C ILE A 41 3.18 1.56 11.41
N LEU A 42 2.14 0.71 11.44
CA LEU A 42 0.84 1.00 10.82
C LEU A 42 0.11 2.15 11.52
N LYS A 43 0.31 2.35 12.83
CA LYS A 43 -0.30 3.48 13.57
C LYS A 43 0.34 4.83 13.29
N LYS A 44 1.60 4.85 12.86
CA LYS A 44 2.30 6.09 12.47
C LYS A 44 1.88 6.61 11.09
N ALA A 45 1.03 5.87 10.40
CA ALA A 45 0.57 6.09 9.05
C ALA A 45 -0.77 6.81 8.92
N GLU A 46 -1.59 6.73 9.98
CA GLU A 46 -2.83 7.51 10.14
C GLU A 46 -2.49 8.95 10.55
#